data_AF-A0A2E4JN48-F1
#
_entry.id   AF-A0A2E4JN48-F1
#
_cell.length_a   1.000
_cell.length_b   1.000
_cell.length_c   1.000
_cell.angle_alpha   90.00
_cell.angle_beta   90.00
_cell.angle_gamma   90.00
#
_symmetry.space_group_name_H-M   'P 1'
#
loop_
_entity.id
_entity.type
_entity.pdbx_description
1 polymer ?
#
loop_
_entity_poly.entity_id
_entity_poly.type
_entity_poly.pdbx_seq_one_letter_code
_entity_poly.pdbx_strand_id
1 'polypeptide(L)'
;MIDLKKYFKTQLQGQGISGTIVIMCVFALTGILITQTAPLILSDIMGIKGGFLSGPWSYRVLYIIIIPPLYYLLLISIGTLLGKGKFFRGRIKNTWGKILRMRI
;
A
#
# COMPACT_ATOMS: atom_id res chain seq x y z
N MET A 1 11.23 14.60 -18.69
CA MET A 1 11.28 13.34 -17.90
C MET A 1 11.53 13.70 -16.44
N ILE A 2 10.53 13.54 -15.55
CA ILE A 2 10.72 13.85 -14.12
C ILE A 2 11.56 12.74 -13.51
N ASP A 3 12.77 13.08 -13.08
CA ASP A 3 13.63 12.16 -12.35
C ASP A 3 12.98 11.85 -11.00
N LEU A 4 12.48 10.62 -10.87
CA LEU A 4 11.66 10.20 -9.74
C LEU A 4 12.46 10.05 -8.45
N LYS A 5 13.73 9.68 -8.56
CA LYS A 5 14.63 9.64 -7.41
C LYS A 5 14.79 11.06 -6.88
N LYS A 6 14.93 12.03 -7.79
CA LYS A 6 14.94 13.46 -7.47
C LYS A 6 13.60 13.93 -6.91
N TYR A 7 12.45 13.60 -7.51
CA TYR A 7 11.13 14.01 -7.01
C TYR A 7 10.85 13.49 -5.60
N PHE A 8 11.07 12.19 -5.33
CA PHE A 8 10.88 11.65 -3.99
C PHE A 8 11.90 12.20 -3.00
N LYS A 9 13.16 12.37 -3.41
CA LYS A 9 14.18 12.99 -2.56
C LYS A 9 13.80 14.43 -2.21
N THR A 10 13.32 15.21 -3.16
CA THR A 10 12.86 16.60 -2.96
C THR A 10 11.60 16.65 -2.08
N GLN A 11 10.63 15.76 -2.28
CA GLN A 11 9.42 15.68 -1.46
C GLN A 11 9.72 15.20 -0.03
N LEU A 12 10.64 14.25 0.16
CA LEU A 12 11.09 13.80 1.49
C LEU A 12 11.92 14.87 2.19
N GLN A 13 12.87 15.50 1.49
CA GLN A 13 13.66 16.62 2.04
C GLN A 13 12.77 17.80 2.44
N GLY A 14 11.70 18.08 1.69
CA GLY A 14 10.74 19.15 2.01
C GLY A 14 9.85 18.88 3.22
N GLN A 15 9.81 17.65 3.73
CA GLN A 15 8.97 17.28 4.88
C GLN A 15 9.73 17.33 6.22
N GLY A 16 11.05 17.49 6.19
CA GLY A 16 11.91 17.42 7.37
C GLY A 16 12.02 16.01 7.99
N ILE A 17 12.77 15.93 9.10
CA ILE A 17 13.03 14.66 9.81
C ILE A 17 11.73 14.11 10.42
N SER A 18 10.95 14.96 11.10
CA SER A 18 9.66 14.60 11.70
C SER A 18 8.68 14.06 10.66
N GLY A 19 8.61 14.68 9.48
CA GLY A 19 7.74 14.23 8.40
C GLY A 19 8.16 12.88 7.81
N THR A 20 9.46 12.59 7.78
CA THR A 20 9.98 11.30 7.30
C THR A 20 9.66 10.18 8.28
N ILE A 21 9.79 10.43 9.58
CA ILE A 21 9.40 9.48 10.63
C ILE A 21 7.92 9.13 10.51
N VAL A 22 7.04 10.12 10.32
CA VAL A 22 5.59 9.88 10.11
C VAL A 22 5.34 9.00 8.89
N ILE A 23 6.03 9.25 7.77
CA ILE A 23 5.89 8.42 6.56
C ILE A 23 6.32 6.97 6.84
N MET A 24 7.44 6.77 7.55
CA MET A 24 7.89 5.43 7.95
C MET A 24 6.89 4.74 8.87
N CYS A 25 6.33 5.46 9.86
CA CYS A 25 5.28 4.95 10.72
C CYS A 25 4.04 4.55 9.93
N VAL A 26 3.61 5.34 8.94
CA VAL A 26 2.49 4.99 8.05
C VAL A 26 2.78 3.67 7.33
N PHE A 27 3.98 3.50 6.78
CA PHE A 27 4.37 2.26 6.10
C PHE A 27 4.37 1.06 7.04
N ALA A 28 4.89 1.21 8.26
CA ALA A 28 4.90 0.15 9.28
C ALA A 28 3.48 -0.23 9.71
N LEU A 29 2.64 0.77 10.04
CA LEU A 29 1.25 0.54 10.42
C LEU A 29 0.45 -0.11 9.30
N THR A 30 0.58 0.38 8.07
CA THR A 30 -0.08 -0.21 6.89
C THR A 30 0.35 -1.66 6.71
N GLY A 31 1.64 -1.97 6.91
CA GLY A 31 2.19 -3.32 6.81
C GLY A 31 1.67 -4.29 7.88
N ILE A 32 1.40 -3.81 9.09
CA ILE A 32 0.80 -4.63 10.15
C ILE A 32 -0.71 -4.79 9.94
N LEU A 33 -1.40 -3.72 9.52
CA LEU A 33 -2.84 -3.74 9.25
C LEU A 33 -3.16 -4.70 8.10
N ILE A 34 -2.41 -4.66 6.99
CA ILE A 34 -2.69 -5.51 5.83
C ILE A 34 -2.61 -7.00 6.15
N THR A 35 -1.67 -7.43 7.01
CA THR A 35 -1.52 -8.85 7.37
C THR A 35 -2.65 -9.36 8.26
N GLN A 36 -3.37 -8.47 8.95
CA GLN A 36 -4.55 -8.81 9.75
C GLN A 36 -5.84 -8.67 8.93
N THR A 37 -5.96 -7.62 8.11
CA THR A 37 -7.17 -7.33 7.34
C THR A 37 -7.32 -8.26 6.14
N ALA A 38 -6.24 -8.62 5.44
CA ALA A 38 -6.32 -9.52 4.29
C ALA A 38 -6.90 -10.91 4.63
N PRO A 39 -6.43 -11.64 5.66
CA PRO A 39 -7.04 -12.93 6.02
C PRO A 39 -8.46 -12.78 6.57
N LEU A 40 -8.78 -11.67 7.24
CA LEU A 40 -10.13 -11.37 7.73
C LEU A 40 -11.11 -11.20 6.56
N ILE A 41 -10.73 -10.39 5.56
CA ILE A 41 -11.53 -10.21 4.34
C ILE A 41 -11.73 -11.54 3.60
N LEU A 42 -10.67 -12.35 3.46
CA LEU A 42 -10.79 -13.66 2.79
C LEU A 42 -11.69 -14.63 3.56
N SER A 43 -11.67 -14.58 4.89
CA SER A 43 -12.44 -15.50 5.72
C SER A 43 -13.92 -15.08 5.83
N ASP A 44 -14.18 -13.80 6.10
CA ASP A 44 -15.54 -13.28 6.34
C ASP A 44 -16.31 -13.00 5.05
N ILE A 45 -15.66 -12.45 4.02
CA ILE A 45 -16.34 -12.05 2.80
C ILE A 45 -16.39 -13.17 1.77
N MET A 46 -15.31 -13.94 1.63
CA MET A 46 -15.22 -15.03 0.65
C MET A 46 -15.56 -16.40 1.22
N GLY A 47 -15.65 -16.55 2.55
CA GLY A 47 -15.98 -17.82 3.21
C GLY A 47 -14.91 -18.91 3.05
N ILE A 48 -13.72 -18.59 2.52
CA ILE A 48 -12.64 -19.55 2.30
C ILE A 48 -11.89 -19.74 3.61
N LYS A 49 -12.36 -20.69 4.42
CA LYS A 49 -11.69 -21.11 5.65
C LYS A 49 -10.41 -21.86 5.30
N GLY A 50 -9.27 -21.21 5.50
CA GLY A 50 -7.95 -21.80 5.27
C GLY A 50 -6.85 -20.87 5.74
N GLY A 51 -5.82 -21.41 6.38
CA GLY A 51 -4.63 -20.64 6.72
C GLY A 51 -3.73 -20.43 5.51
N PHE A 52 -2.68 -19.61 5.64
CA PHE A 52 -1.70 -19.44 4.56
C PHE A 52 -1.00 -20.77 4.19
N LEU A 53 -0.75 -21.63 5.18
CA LEU A 53 -0.16 -22.97 5.00
C LEU A 53 -1.22 -24.03 4.64
N SER A 54 -2.31 -24.09 5.39
CA SER A 54 -3.33 -25.15 5.31
C SER A 54 -4.48 -24.85 4.34
N GLY A 55 -4.51 -23.66 3.75
CA GLY A 55 -5.57 -23.24 2.84
C GLY A 55 -5.40 -23.78 1.42
N PRO A 56 -6.51 -23.88 0.67
CA PRO A 56 -6.49 -24.27 -0.74
C PRO A 56 -5.70 -23.28 -1.59
N TRP A 57 -5.22 -23.69 -2.76
CA TRP A 57 -4.49 -22.81 -3.70
C TRP A 57 -5.30 -21.55 -4.06
N SER A 58 -6.63 -21.64 -4.09
CA SER A 58 -7.53 -20.49 -4.28
C SER A 58 -7.33 -19.41 -3.21
N TYR A 59 -7.10 -19.79 -1.94
CA TYR A 59 -6.84 -18.84 -0.85
C TYR A 59 -5.56 -18.04 -1.13
N ARG A 60 -4.48 -18.72 -1.57
CA ARG A 60 -3.18 -18.10 -1.83
C ARG A 60 -3.25 -17.11 -3.01
N VAL A 61 -3.94 -17.50 -4.09
CA VAL A 61 -4.12 -16.65 -5.27
C VAL A 61 -4.93 -15.39 -4.91
N LEU A 62 -6.08 -15.57 -4.25
CA LEU A 62 -6.89 -14.42 -3.81
C LEU A 62 -6.15 -13.51 -2.84
N TYR A 63 -5.38 -14.10 -1.92
CA TYR A 63 -4.60 -13.34 -0.95
C TYR A 63 -3.59 -12.42 -1.63
N ILE A 64 -2.87 -12.94 -2.63
CA ILE A 64 -1.92 -12.15 -3.42
C ILE A 64 -2.64 -11.06 -4.24
N ILE A 65 -3.82 -11.35 -4.79
CA ILE A 65 -4.59 -10.39 -5.59
C ILE A 65 -5.19 -9.27 -4.74
N ILE A 66 -5.62 -9.57 -3.51
CA ILE A 66 -6.30 -8.58 -2.66
C ILE A 66 -5.33 -7.64 -1.93
N ILE A 67 -4.09 -8.08 -1.70
CA ILE A 67 -3.09 -7.26 -1.01
C ILE A 67 -2.86 -5.91 -1.72
N PRO A 68 -2.54 -5.86 -3.04
CA PRO A 68 -2.28 -4.60 -3.72
C PRO A 68 -3.41 -3.56 -3.60
N PRO A 69 -4.69 -3.85 -3.91
CA PRO A 69 -5.76 -2.87 -3.77
C PRO A 69 -5.97 -2.44 -2.32
N LEU A 70 -5.91 -3.37 -1.36
CA LEU A 70 -6.11 -3.05 0.04
C LEU A 70 -4.96 -2.20 0.62
N TYR A 71 -3.72 -2.49 0.21
CA TYR A 71 -2.54 -1.75 0.59
C TYR A 71 -2.60 -0.28 0.14
N TYR A 72 -3.07 -0.03 -1.09
CA TYR A 72 -3.25 1.34 -1.57
C TYR A 72 -4.33 2.11 -0.79
N LEU A 73 -5.42 1.44 -0.43
CA LEU A 73 -6.48 2.03 0.39
C LEU A 73 -5.95 2.39 1.78
N LEU A 74 -5.27 1.47 2.46
CA LEU A 74 -4.68 1.72 3.78
C LEU A 74 -3.66 2.85 3.76
N LEU A 75 -2.77 2.88 2.76
CA LEU A 75 -1.79 3.96 2.61
C LEU A 75 -2.44 5.33 2.43
N ILE A 76 -3.52 5.42 1.64
CA ILE A 76 -4.25 6.69 1.47
C ILE A 76 -4.97 7.07 2.76
N SER A 77 -5.67 6.13 3.40
CA SER A 77 -6.46 6.41 4.60
C SER A 77 -5.57 6.84 5.75
N ILE A 78 -4.56 6.04 6.12
CA ILE A 78 -3.64 6.33 7.22
C ILE A 78 -2.76 7.54 6.88
N GLY A 79 -2.29 7.62 5.63
CA GLY A 79 -1.50 8.76 5.16
C GLY A 79 -2.29 10.08 5.19
N THR A 80 -3.60 10.05 4.90
CA THR A 80 -4.47 11.24 4.98
C THR A 80 -4.74 11.62 6.43
N LEU A 81 -4.95 10.64 7.31
CA LEU A 81 -5.16 10.86 8.74
C LEU A 81 -3.97 11.60 9.39
N LEU A 82 -2.74 11.26 8.96
CA LEU A 82 -1.50 11.88 9.45
C LEU A 82 -1.08 13.13 8.66
N GLY A 83 -1.95 13.69 7.82
CA GLY A 83 -1.70 14.92 7.06
C GLY A 83 -0.72 14.79 5.88
N LYS A 84 -0.29 13.56 5.55
CA LYS A 84 0.65 13.26 4.45
C LYS A 84 -0.04 12.68 3.21
N GLY A 85 -1.37 12.79 3.11
CA GLY A 85 -2.17 12.20 2.03
C GLY A 85 -1.76 12.65 0.62
N LYS A 86 -1.31 13.89 0.43
CA LYS A 86 -0.80 14.40 -0.86
C LYS A 86 0.43 13.61 -1.34
N PHE A 87 1.33 13.25 -0.42
CA PHE A 87 2.53 12.45 -0.72
C PHE A 87 2.14 11.04 -1.20
N PHE A 88 1.25 10.36 -0.47
CA PHE A 88 0.82 9.00 -0.81
C PHE A 88 -0.03 8.94 -2.09
N ARG A 89 -0.93 9.91 -2.32
CA ARG A 89 -1.67 10.02 -3.59
C ARG A 89 -0.73 10.20 -4.78
N GLY A 90 0.30 11.04 -4.65
CA GLY A 90 1.33 11.19 -5.68
C GLY A 90 2.09 9.88 -5.94
N ARG A 91 2.40 9.13 -4.88
CA ARG A 91 3.07 7.83 -4.98
C ARG A 91 2.23 6.79 -5.74
N ILE A 92 0.93 6.72 -5.44
CA ILE A 92 0.00 5.78 -6.09
C ILE A 92 -0.22 6.15 -7.56
N LYS A 93 -0.50 7.42 -7.86
CA LYS A 93 -0.66 7.89 -9.24
C LYS A 93 0.54 7.52 -10.11
N ASN A 94 1.75 7.63 -9.57
CA ASN A 94 2.96 7.24 -10.29
C ASN A 94 3.08 5.72 -10.48
N THR A 95 2.76 4.91 -9.47
CA THR A 95 2.81 3.44 -9.63
C THR A 95 1.85 2.98 -10.73
N TRP A 96 0.62 3.51 -10.74
CA TRP A 96 -0.35 3.26 -11.80
C TRP A 96 0.10 3.83 -13.15
N GLY A 97 0.69 5.03 -13.17
CA GLY A 97 1.25 5.62 -14.40
C GLY A 97 2.38 4.80 -15.01
N LYS A 98 3.21 4.15 -14.19
CA LYS A 98 4.25 3.22 -14.66
C LYS A 98 3.65 1.93 -15.25
N ILE A 99 2.61 1.39 -14.61
CA ILE A 99 1.90 0.20 -15.10
C ILE A 99 1.23 0.49 -16.44
N LEU A 100 0.56 1.63 -16.57
CA LEU A 100 -0.07 2.08 -17.82
C LEU A 100 0.96 2.33 -18.93
N ARG A 101 2.13 2.90 -18.60
CA ARG A 101 3.19 3.15 -19.58
C ARG A 101 3.87 1.89 -20.09
N MET A 102 3.87 0.78 -19.35
CA MET A 102 4.42 -0.50 -19.86
C MET A 102 3.56 -1.14 -20.97
N ARG A 103 2.36 -0.61 -21.24
CA ARG A 103 1.47 -1.11 -22.29
C ARG A 103 1.43 -0.25 -23.57
N ILE A 104 2.22 0.83 -23.64
CA ILE A 104 2.37 1.73 -24.80
C ILE A 104 3.83 1.75 -25.20
#